data_AF-A0A2E2UB03-F1
#
_entry.id   AF-A0A2E2UB03-F1
#
_cell.length_a   1.000
_cell.length_b   1.000
_cell.length_c   1.000
_cell.angle_alpha   90.00
_cell.angle_beta   90.00
_cell.angle_gamma   90.00
#
_symmetry.space_group_name_H-M   'P 1'
#
loop_
_entity.id
_entity.type
_entity.pdbx_description
1 polymer ?
#
loop_
_entity_poly.entity_id
_entity_poly.type
_entity_poly.pdbx_seq_one_letter_code
_entity_poly.pdbx_strand_id
1 'polypeptide(L)'
;MDRKSEQEAQKTLEKIKSFKNLAGAREYNTSTSEVFQLEIKVDNSVPHGQFIPSQIYPGQWRASEQTFKAMKKDLFALGDSIDEIKEPYQCDSCDSSLDRQFWHFCPFCGASFKEFK
;
A
#
# COMPACT_ATOMS: atom_id res chain seq x y z
N MET A 1 47.05 -4.12 -34.83
CA MET A 1 45.99 -3.94 -33.82
C MET A 1 45.16 -2.75 -34.25
N ASP A 2 43.86 -2.97 -34.47
CA ASP A 2 42.96 -2.02 -35.11
C ASP A 2 42.64 -0.85 -34.17
N ARG A 3 42.99 0.39 -34.56
CA ARG A 3 42.68 1.60 -33.77
C ARG A 3 41.18 1.77 -33.46
N LYS A 4 40.30 1.14 -34.26
CA LYS A 4 38.86 1.11 -34.03
C LYS A 4 38.48 0.24 -32.83
N SER A 5 39.12 -0.92 -32.63
CA SER A 5 38.80 -1.81 -31.51
C SER A 5 39.23 -1.21 -30.17
N GLU A 6 40.32 -0.44 -30.16
CA GLU A 6 40.78 0.31 -28.98
C GLU A 6 39.78 1.41 -28.59
N GLN A 7 39.24 2.15 -29.56
CA GLN A 7 38.22 3.18 -29.29
C GLN A 7 36.90 2.60 -28.77
N GLU A 8 36.47 1.45 -29.30
CA GLU A 8 35.28 0.75 -28.81
C GLU A 8 35.49 0.16 -27.41
N ALA A 9 36.68 -0.40 -27.15
CA ALA A 9 37.07 -0.85 -25.82
C ALA A 9 37.07 0.31 -24.82
N GLN A 10 37.60 1.48 -25.20
CA GLN A 10 37.62 2.69 -24.36
C GLN A 10 36.20 3.17 -24.01
N LYS A 11 35.32 3.27 -25.01
CA LYS A 11 33.90 3.67 -24.81
C LYS A 11 33.15 2.69 -23.93
N THR A 12 33.41 1.40 -24.09
CA THR A 12 32.80 0.35 -23.27
C THR A 12 33.29 0.44 -21.82
N LEU A 13 34.58 0.71 -21.62
CA LEU A 13 35.17 0.94 -20.30
C LEU A 13 34.57 2.16 -19.59
N GLU A 14 34.33 3.25 -20.31
CA GLU A 14 33.68 4.45 -19.76
C GLU A 14 32.24 4.19 -19.34
N LYS A 15 31.46 3.46 -20.14
CA LYS A 15 30.10 3.02 -19.75
C LYS A 15 30.12 2.12 -18.52
N ILE A 16 31.03 1.15 -18.45
CA ILE A 16 31.13 0.26 -17.27
C ILE A 16 31.49 1.07 -16.01
N LYS A 17 32.37 2.08 -16.13
CA LYS A 17 32.71 2.98 -15.02
C LYS A 17 31.51 3.82 -14.56
N SER A 18 30.64 4.27 -15.46
CA SER A 18 29.42 4.99 -15.06
C SER A 18 28.45 4.09 -14.27
N PHE A 19 28.32 2.81 -14.65
CA PHE A 19 27.51 1.84 -13.89
C PHE A 19 28.11 1.49 -12.53
N LYS A 20 29.44 1.43 -12.40
CA LYS A 20 30.12 1.22 -11.11
C LYS A 20 29.87 2.38 -10.12
N ASN A 21 29.68 3.60 -10.60
CA ASN A 21 29.35 4.75 -9.76
C ASN A 21 27.86 4.78 -9.34
N LEU A 22 27.00 4.00 -10.00
CA LEU A 22 25.62 3.76 -9.59
C LEU A 22 25.50 2.63 -8.55
N ALA A 23 26.50 1.76 -8.45
CA ALA A 23 26.56 0.69 -7.46
C ALA A 23 26.80 1.27 -6.06
N GLY A 24 25.71 1.63 -5.39
CA GLY A 24 25.71 2.24 -4.04
C GLY A 24 24.77 3.45 -3.93
N ALA A 25 24.33 4.03 -5.04
CA ALA A 25 23.27 5.03 -5.03
C ALA A 25 21.93 4.30 -4.81
N ARG A 26 21.26 4.59 -3.69
CA ARG A 26 19.87 4.17 -3.51
C ARG A 26 19.03 4.92 -4.54
N GLU A 27 18.45 4.22 -5.50
CA GLU A 27 17.56 4.81 -6.53
C GLU A 27 16.26 5.36 -5.93
N TYR A 28 15.99 5.05 -4.67
CA TYR A 28 14.85 5.53 -3.91
C TYR A 28 15.33 6.45 -2.78
N ASN A 29 14.77 7.65 -2.71
CA ASN A 29 15.06 8.58 -1.63
C ASN A 29 14.34 8.12 -0.36
N THR A 30 15.02 7.31 0.46
CA THR A 30 14.51 6.82 1.75
C THR A 30 14.42 7.91 2.83
N SER A 31 14.85 9.13 2.52
CA SER A 31 14.87 10.28 3.43
C SER A 31 13.69 11.24 3.21
N THR A 32 12.92 11.08 2.13
CA THR A 32 11.74 11.90 1.87
C THR A 32 10.52 11.23 2.50
N SER A 33 9.99 11.80 3.58
CA SER A 33 8.66 11.44 4.07
C SER A 33 7.60 12.05 3.15
N GLU A 34 6.84 11.23 2.43
CA GLU A 34 5.69 11.69 1.65
C GLU A 34 4.43 11.59 2.50
N VAL A 35 3.72 12.72 2.66
CA VAL A 35 2.42 12.76 3.35
C VAL A 35 1.34 12.59 2.29
N PHE A 36 0.70 11.42 2.27
CA PHE A 36 -0.45 11.16 1.41
C PHE A 36 -1.74 11.54 2.13
N GLN A 37 -2.43 12.56 1.62
CA GLN A 37 -3.75 12.94 2.11
C GLN A 37 -4.83 12.17 1.33
N LEU A 38 -5.39 11.14 1.96
CA LEU A 38 -6.51 10.35 1.42
C LEU A 38 -7.85 10.98 1.86
N GLU A 39 -8.74 11.24 0.91
CA GLU A 39 -10.11 11.69 1.19
C GLU A 39 -11.10 10.54 0.91
N ILE A 40 -11.78 10.04 1.94
CA ILE A 40 -12.83 9.03 1.78
C ILE A 40 -14.19 9.69 1.97
N LYS A 41 -15.06 9.63 0.96
CA LYS A 41 -16.45 10.08 1.03
C LYS A 41 -17.39 8.92 1.28
N VAL A 42 -18.36 9.18 2.16
CA VAL A 42 -19.43 8.24 2.46
C VAL A 42 -20.43 8.23 1.31
N ASP A 43 -20.63 7.06 0.72
CA ASP A 43 -21.57 6.80 -0.37
C ASP A 43 -22.21 5.43 -0.15
N ASN A 44 -23.46 5.41 0.32
CA ASN A 44 -24.19 4.18 0.62
C ASN A 44 -24.68 3.43 -0.64
N SER A 45 -24.39 3.93 -1.85
CA SER A 45 -24.54 3.13 -3.08
C SER A 45 -23.39 2.12 -3.26
N VAL A 46 -22.28 2.31 -2.54
CA VAL A 46 -21.12 1.41 -2.58
C VAL A 46 -21.40 0.18 -1.70
N PRO A 47 -21.07 -1.04 -2.16
CA PRO A 47 -21.16 -2.23 -1.33
C PRO A 47 -20.36 -2.14 -0.03
N HIS A 48 -20.89 -2.75 1.02
CA HIS A 48 -20.19 -2.88 2.30
C HIS A 48 -18.87 -3.66 2.15
N GLY A 49 -17.87 -3.30 2.95
CA GLY A 49 -16.53 -3.88 2.89
C GLY A 49 -15.67 -3.46 1.69
N GLN A 50 -16.12 -2.51 0.86
CA GLN A 50 -15.36 -2.05 -0.31
C GLN A 50 -15.00 -0.56 -0.24
N PHE A 51 -13.87 -0.23 -0.86
CA PHE A 51 -13.45 1.13 -1.18
C PHE A 51 -13.30 1.26 -2.70
N ILE A 52 -14.01 2.24 -3.28
CA ILE A 52 -13.99 2.48 -4.73
C ILE A 52 -13.28 3.81 -5.00
N PRO A 53 -12.18 3.82 -5.77
CA PRO A 53 -11.51 5.07 -6.11
C PRO A 53 -12.39 5.92 -7.04
N SER A 54 -12.34 7.23 -6.87
CA SER A 54 -12.98 8.18 -7.78
C SER A 54 -12.23 8.19 -9.12
N GLN A 55 -12.98 8.04 -10.22
CA GLN A 55 -12.41 8.16 -11.57
C GLN A 55 -12.18 9.62 -11.98
N ILE A 56 -12.84 10.56 -11.30
CA ILE A 56 -12.84 11.99 -11.66
C ILE A 56 -11.84 12.77 -10.80
N TYR A 57 -11.71 12.40 -9.52
CA TYR A 57 -10.89 13.12 -8.55
C TYR A 57 -9.78 12.21 -8.02
N PRO A 58 -8.53 12.40 -8.48
CA PRO A 58 -7.39 11.63 -7.98
C PRO A 58 -7.24 11.76 -6.46
N GLY A 59 -6.97 10.65 -5.77
CA GLY A 59 -6.80 10.62 -4.31
C GLY A 59 -8.11 10.54 -3.50
N GLN A 60 -9.27 10.65 -4.14
CA GLN A 60 -10.56 10.51 -3.50
C GLN A 60 -11.09 9.07 -3.61
N TRP A 61 -11.66 8.57 -2.53
CA TRP A 61 -12.26 7.24 -2.43
C TRP A 61 -13.70 7.34 -1.95
N ARG A 62 -14.49 6.31 -2.25
CA ARG A 62 -15.86 6.16 -1.79
C ARG A 62 -16.03 4.86 -1.03
N ALA A 63 -16.78 4.91 0.06
CA ALA A 63 -17.10 3.75 0.87
C ALA A 63 -18.49 3.88 1.48
N SER A 64 -19.14 2.76 1.78
CA SER A 64 -20.37 2.78 2.57
C SER A 64 -20.12 3.35 3.97
N GLU A 65 -21.15 3.89 4.61
CA GLU A 65 -21.06 4.43 5.97
C GLU A 65 -20.56 3.37 6.97
N GLN A 66 -21.03 2.12 6.81
CA GLN A 66 -20.61 1.01 7.65
C GLN A 66 -19.12 0.70 7.46
N THR A 67 -18.65 0.60 6.22
CA THR A 67 -17.23 0.37 5.92
C THR A 67 -16.37 1.48 6.51
N PHE A 68 -16.79 2.73 6.36
CA PHE A 68 -16.04 3.89 6.85
C PHE A 68 -15.92 3.91 8.37
N LYS A 69 -16.99 3.57 9.10
CA LYS A 69 -16.97 3.46 10.56
C LYS A 69 -16.22 2.23 11.07
N ALA A 70 -16.21 1.15 10.30
CA ALA A 70 -15.52 -0.09 10.66
C ALA A 70 -13.99 0.06 10.61
N MET A 71 -13.47 0.93 9.74
CA MET A 71 -12.03 1.07 9.51
C MET A 71 -11.32 1.72 10.72
N LYS A 72 -10.15 1.19 11.11
CA LYS A 72 -9.28 1.87 12.09
C LYS A 72 -8.58 3.06 11.45
N LYS A 73 -8.55 4.20 12.14
CA LYS A 73 -7.91 5.43 11.63
C LYS A 73 -6.39 5.34 11.59
N ASP A 74 -5.81 4.54 12.47
CA ASP A 74 -4.35 4.40 12.62
C ASP A 74 -3.77 3.27 11.77
N LEU A 75 -4.47 2.87 10.71
CA LEU A 75 -4.09 1.78 9.81
C LEU A 75 -2.66 1.90 9.26
N PHE A 76 -2.23 3.14 9.03
CA PHE A 76 -0.97 3.50 8.37
C PHE A 76 0.06 4.14 9.32
N ALA A 77 -0.19 4.10 10.63
CA ALA A 77 0.72 4.67 11.64
C ALA A 77 1.82 3.69 12.07
N LEU A 78 1.73 2.43 11.65
CA LEU A 78 2.73 1.41 11.93
C LEU A 78 3.73 1.39 10.76
N GLY A 79 5.03 1.60 11.05
CA GLY A 79 6.10 1.70 10.04
C GLY A 79 6.35 0.40 9.27
N ASP A 80 7.59 0.22 8.78
CA ASP A 80 8.07 -0.84 7.85
C ASP A 80 7.80 -2.33 8.22
N SER A 81 6.96 -2.63 9.22
CA SER A 81 6.70 -3.96 9.80
C SER A 81 5.24 -4.43 9.72
N ILE A 82 4.36 -3.75 8.96
CA ILE A 82 2.96 -4.20 8.75
C ILE A 82 2.90 -5.59 8.13
N ASP A 83 3.88 -5.96 7.28
CA ASP A 83 3.85 -7.23 6.56
C ASP A 83 4.06 -8.48 7.43
N GLU A 84 4.59 -8.34 8.66
CA GLU A 84 4.92 -9.49 9.52
C GLU A 84 3.78 -9.95 10.41
N ILE A 85 2.76 -9.11 10.65
CA ILE A 85 1.64 -9.46 11.51
C ILE A 85 0.41 -9.50 10.61
N LYS A 86 -0.17 -10.67 10.36
CA LYS A 86 -1.52 -10.80 9.78
C LYS A 86 -2.45 -11.39 10.82
N GLU A 87 -3.66 -10.88 10.94
CA GLU A 87 -4.67 -11.42 11.85
C GLU A 87 -5.90 -11.89 11.06
N PRO A 88 -5.78 -13.02 10.34
CA PRO A 88 -6.89 -13.56 9.57
C PRO A 88 -8.06 -13.89 10.50
N TYR A 89 -9.23 -13.38 10.15
CA TYR A 89 -10.46 -13.54 10.91
C TYR A 89 -11.62 -13.89 9.97
N GLN A 90 -12.40 -14.88 10.37
CA GLN A 90 -13.63 -15.28 9.70
C GLN A 90 -14.82 -14.74 10.51
N CYS A 91 -15.68 -13.94 9.89
CA CYS A 91 -16.83 -13.39 10.60
C CYS A 91 -17.93 -14.43 10.82
N ASP A 92 -18.28 -14.71 12.07
CA ASP A 92 -19.36 -15.65 12.42
C ASP A 92 -20.74 -15.28 11.87
N SER A 93 -20.99 -13.99 11.59
CA SER A 93 -22.33 -13.52 11.18
C SER A 93 -22.56 -13.55 9.68
N CYS A 94 -21.54 -13.27 8.87
CA CYS A 94 -21.65 -13.20 7.41
C CYS A 94 -20.61 -14.03 6.66
N ASP A 95 -19.83 -14.83 7.39
CA ASP A 95 -18.82 -15.77 6.86
C ASP A 95 -17.79 -15.11 5.93
N SER A 96 -17.58 -13.80 6.10
CA SER A 96 -16.60 -13.04 5.33
C SER A 96 -15.22 -13.21 5.95
N SER A 97 -14.23 -13.53 5.11
CA SER A 97 -12.81 -13.56 5.47
C SER A 97 -12.21 -12.16 5.39
N LEU A 98 -11.55 -11.71 6.45
CA LEU A 98 -10.94 -10.38 6.56
C LEU A 98 -9.76 -10.40 7.53
N ASP A 99 -8.89 -9.40 7.46
CA ASP A 99 -7.83 -9.21 8.43
C ASP A 99 -8.28 -8.25 9.53
N ARG A 100 -8.41 -8.76 10.77
CA ARG A 100 -8.95 -8.02 11.92
C ARG A 100 -8.12 -6.79 12.28
N GLN A 101 -6.85 -6.74 11.91
CA GLN A 101 -5.98 -5.61 12.22
C GLN A 101 -6.52 -4.29 11.68
N PHE A 102 -7.23 -4.35 10.56
CA PHE A 102 -7.67 -3.16 9.85
C PHE A 102 -9.03 -2.62 10.32
N TRP A 103 -9.74 -3.35 11.18
CA TRP A 103 -11.15 -3.07 11.46
C TRP A 103 -11.48 -3.08 12.96
N HIS A 104 -12.40 -2.23 13.39
CA HIS A 104 -13.01 -2.26 14.71
C HIS A 104 -14.09 -3.34 14.82
N PHE A 105 -14.79 -3.62 13.72
CA PHE A 105 -15.86 -4.61 13.60
C PHE A 105 -16.00 -5.03 12.13
N CYS A 106 -16.83 -6.02 11.83
CA CYS A 106 -16.97 -6.53 10.47
C CYS A 106 -17.49 -5.44 9.51
N PRO A 107 -16.72 -5.06 8.46
CA PRO A 107 -17.13 -3.99 7.55
C PRO A 107 -18.29 -4.43 6.63
N PHE A 108 -18.56 -5.74 6.51
CA PHE A 108 -19.62 -6.30 5.66
C PHE A 108 -20.99 -6.34 6.33
N CYS A 109 -21.07 -6.76 7.60
CA CYS A 109 -22.34 -6.94 8.31
C CYS A 109 -22.49 -6.12 9.61
N GLY A 110 -21.46 -5.39 10.02
CA GLY A 110 -21.48 -4.59 11.25
C GLY A 110 -21.31 -5.38 12.55
N ALA A 111 -21.17 -6.71 12.49
CA ALA A 111 -21.00 -7.55 13.68
C ALA A 111 -19.67 -7.27 14.39
N SER A 112 -19.71 -7.17 15.72
CA SER A 112 -18.51 -7.06 16.56
C SER A 112 -17.68 -8.34 16.50
N PHE A 113 -16.36 -8.20 16.55
CA PHE A 113 -15.46 -9.35 16.66
C PHE A 113 -15.56 -9.96 18.05
N LYS A 114 -15.62 -11.29 18.13
CA LYS A 114 -15.56 -11.98 19.42
C LYS A 114 -14.13 -11.91 19.94
N GLU A 115 -13.95 -11.36 21.13
CA GLU A 115 -12.68 -11.46 21.83
C GLU A 115 -12.55 -12.86 22.41
N PHE A 116 -11.52 -13.60 22.00
CA PHE A 116 -11.08 -14.77 22.75
C PHE A 116 -10.44 -14.26 24.04
N LYS A 117 -11.17 -14.41 25.15
CA LYS A 117 -10.70 -14.13 26.50
C LYS A 117 -9.78 -15.23 26.99
#